data_AF-A0A2S2N602-F1
#
_entry.id   AF-A0A2S2N602-F1
#
_cell.length_a   1.000
_cell.length_b   1.000
_cell.length_c   1.000
_cell.angle_alpha   90.00
_cell.angle_beta   90.00
_cell.angle_gamma   90.00
#
_symmetry.space_group_name_H-M   'P 1'
#
loop_
_entity.id
_entity.type
_entity.pdbx_description
1 polymer ?
#
loop_
_entity_poly.entity_id
_entity_poly.type
_entity_poly.pdbx_seq_one_letter_code
_entity_poly.pdbx_strand_id
1 'polypeptide(L)'
;MEKPGRTDCPALPPGWKKEEVIRKSGLSAGKSDVYYFSPSGKKFRSKPQLARYLGNSVDLSSFDFRTGKMMPSKLQKNKQKLRNDALNPNKVWAKNSIYL
;
A
#
# COMPACT_ATOMS: atom_id res chain seq x y z
N MET A 1 5.94 21.54 10.90
CA MET A 1 5.45 21.75 9.51
C MET A 1 4.64 20.53 9.09
N GLU A 2 3.33 20.66 9.02
CA GLU A 2 2.48 19.62 8.44
C GLU A 2 2.75 19.54 6.93
N LYS A 3 3.00 18.34 6.41
CA LYS A 3 3.20 18.16 4.97
C LYS A 3 1.84 18.22 4.27
N PRO A 4 1.68 19.04 3.23
CA PRO A 4 0.44 19.09 2.46
C PRO A 4 0.16 17.71 1.86
N GLY A 5 -1.08 17.22 2.01
CA GLY A 5 -1.52 15.91 1.50
C GLY A 5 -1.68 14.81 2.56
N ARG A 6 -1.38 15.08 3.83
CA ARG A 6 -1.72 14.17 4.93
C ARG A 6 -3.11 14.48 5.48
N THR A 7 -3.94 13.45 5.58
CA THR A 7 -5.29 13.52 6.14
C THR A 7 -5.40 12.57 7.33
N ASP A 8 -6.18 12.92 8.34
CA ASP A 8 -6.40 12.04 9.49
C ASP A 8 -7.14 10.77 9.06
N CYS A 9 -6.79 9.64 9.68
CA CYS A 9 -7.44 8.36 9.42
C CYS A 9 -8.21 7.90 10.66
N PRO A 10 -9.52 8.19 10.76
CA PRO A 10 -10.32 7.86 11.94
C PRO A 10 -10.53 6.34 12.13
N ALA A 11 -10.22 5.53 11.11
CA ALA A 11 -10.24 4.07 11.20
C ALA A 11 -9.00 3.49 11.92
N LEU A 12 -8.01 4.32 12.27
CA LEU A 12 -6.82 3.96 13.04
C LEU A 12 -6.82 4.74 14.37
N PRO A 13 -5.96 4.37 15.33
CA PRO A 13 -5.85 5.11 16.59
C PRO A 13 -5.59 6.61 16.40
N PRO A 14 -5.84 7.45 17.43
CA PRO A 14 -5.60 8.89 17.34
C PRO A 14 -4.17 9.24 16.87
N GLY A 15 -4.07 10.29 16.05
CA GLY A 15 -2.80 10.81 15.52
C GLY A 15 -2.25 10.06 14.30
N TRP A 16 -2.94 9.02 13.80
CA TRP A 16 -2.58 8.37 12.55
C TRP A 16 -3.05 9.16 11.33
N LYS A 17 -2.15 9.32 10.35
CA LYS A 17 -2.41 10.08 9.13
C LYS A 17 -2.18 9.25 7.87
N LYS A 18 -2.98 9.47 6.83
CA LYS A 18 -2.88 8.88 5.49
C LYS A 18 -2.37 9.91 4.49
N GLU A 19 -1.46 9.51 3.61
CA GLU A 19 -0.97 10.31 2.48
C GLU A 19 -1.11 9.51 1.19
N GLU A 20 -1.72 10.12 0.16
CA GLU A 20 -1.80 9.55 -1.17
C GLU A 20 -0.89 10.33 -2.12
N VAL A 21 0.06 9.64 -2.75
CA VAL A 21 1.08 10.25 -3.61
C VAL A 21 0.94 9.73 -5.02
N ILE A 22 0.72 10.63 -5.97
CA ILE A 22 0.70 10.31 -7.41
C ILE A 22 2.13 10.21 -7.93
N ARG A 23 2.44 9.09 -8.58
CA ARG A 23 3.74 8.88 -9.24
C ARG A 23 3.87 9.84 -10.42
N LYS A 24 4.98 10.57 -10.47
CA LYS A 24 5.20 11.66 -11.44
C LYS A 24 5.75 11.19 -12.79
N SER A 25 6.41 10.04 -12.85
CA SER A 25 7.14 9.60 -14.04
C SER A 25 7.21 8.07 -14.18
N GLY A 26 7.72 7.60 -15.33
CA GLY A 26 7.90 6.20 -15.67
C GLY A 26 6.60 5.49 -16.10
N LEU A 27 6.69 4.18 -16.32
CA LEU A 27 5.57 3.34 -16.82
C LEU A 27 4.33 3.31 -15.90
N SER A 28 4.48 3.76 -14.66
CA SER A 28 3.38 3.83 -13.68
C SER A 28 3.00 5.27 -13.31
N ALA A 29 3.44 6.27 -14.07
CA ALA A 29 3.02 7.65 -13.89
C ALA A 29 1.49 7.76 -13.83
N GLY A 30 0.98 8.64 -12.98
CA GLY A 30 -0.46 8.82 -12.75
C GLY A 30 -1.08 7.82 -11.75
N LYS A 31 -0.43 6.68 -11.46
CA LYS A 31 -0.88 5.77 -10.38
C LYS A 31 -0.57 6.34 -9.01
N SER A 32 -1.40 6.00 -8.02
CA SER A 32 -1.24 6.44 -6.64
C SER A 32 -0.67 5.37 -5.71
N ASP A 33 0.24 5.79 -4.84
CA ASP A 33 0.72 5.05 -3.68
C ASP A 33 0.11 5.62 -2.41
N VAL A 34 -0.25 4.74 -1.48
CA VAL A 34 -0.82 5.12 -0.18
C VAL A 34 0.20 4.86 0.92
N TYR A 35 0.33 5.81 1.82
CA TYR A 35 1.18 5.74 3.00
C TYR A 35 0.40 6.08 4.27
N TYR A 36 0.77 5.42 5.36
CA TYR A 36 0.31 5.77 6.70
C TYR A 36 1.46 6.27 7.56
N PHE A 37 1.15 7.17 8.48
CA PHE A 37 2.10 7.74 9.42
C PHE A 37 1.59 7.56 10.84
N SER A 38 2.44 7.02 11.72
CA SER A 38 2.17 7.01 13.16
C SER A 38 2.17 8.43 13.73
N PRO A 39 1.64 8.64 14.94
CA PRO A 39 1.77 9.91 15.66
C PRO A 39 3.23 10.37 15.83
N SER A 40 4.17 9.41 15.91
CA SER A 40 5.62 9.66 15.95
C SER A 40 6.27 9.91 14.58
N GLY A 41 5.48 9.92 13.49
CA GLY A 41 5.96 10.20 12.13
C GLY A 41 6.54 8.99 11.38
N LYS A 42 6.46 7.77 11.92
CA LYS A 42 6.94 6.55 11.24
C LYS A 42 6.06 6.22 10.04
N LYS A 43 6.67 5.96 8.88
CA LYS A 43 5.99 5.72 7.61
C LYS A 43 5.73 4.22 7.36
N PHE A 44 4.54 3.90 6.88
CA PHE A 44 4.09 2.55 6.52
C PHE A 44 3.62 2.51 5.08
N ARG A 45 4.03 1.50 4.32
CA ARG A 45 3.77 1.35 2.87
C ARG A 45 2.86 0.17 2.53
N SER A 46 2.46 -0.63 3.51
CA SER A 46 1.58 -1.78 3.28
C SER A 46 0.80 -2.21 4.54
N LYS A 47 -0.33 -2.90 4.33
CA LYS A 47 -1.16 -3.46 5.41
C LYS A 47 -0.39 -4.42 6.33
N PRO A 48 0.42 -5.40 5.83
CA PRO A 48 1.16 -6.28 6.73
C PRO A 48 2.22 -5.56 7.56
N GLN A 49 2.86 -4.51 7.00
CA GLN A 49 3.82 -3.70 7.75
C GLN A 49 3.14 -2.92 8.88
N LEU A 50 1.97 -2.35 8.59
CA LEU A 50 1.14 -1.63 9.55
C LEU A 50 0.63 -2.58 10.66
N ALA A 51 0.12 -3.75 10.27
CA ALA A 51 -0.38 -4.77 11.20
C ALA A 51 0.70 -5.26 12.17
N ARG A 52 1.92 -5.51 11.71
CA ARG A 52 3.04 -5.89 12.61
C ARG A 52 3.38 -4.81 13.62
N TYR A 53 3.18 -3.54 13.26
CA TYR A 53 3.50 -2.43 14.14
C TYR A 53 2.41 -2.16 15.18
N LEU A 54 1.14 -2.26 14.78
CA LEU A 54 0.00 -2.13 15.70
C LEU A 54 -0.21 -3.39 16.55
N GLY A 55 0.21 -4.56 16.05
CA GLY A 55 0.04 -5.83 16.74
C GLY A 55 -1.44 -6.11 17.05
N ASN A 56 -1.70 -6.67 18.22
CA ASN A 56 -3.04 -7.04 18.65
C ASN A 56 -3.86 -5.87 19.22
N SER A 57 -3.31 -4.65 19.23
CA SER A 57 -4.02 -3.48 19.76
C SER A 57 -5.12 -2.96 18.81
N VAL A 58 -5.04 -3.30 17.53
CA VAL A 58 -5.98 -2.85 16.49
C VAL A 58 -6.27 -4.03 15.57
N ASP A 59 -7.55 -4.40 15.44
CA ASP A 59 -7.96 -5.37 14.42
C ASP A 59 -8.02 -4.68 13.05
N LEU A 60 -7.11 -5.09 12.16
CA LEU A 60 -7.06 -4.63 10.77
C LEU A 60 -7.71 -5.61 9.79
N SER A 61 -8.39 -6.65 10.25
CA SER A 61 -9.00 -7.69 9.39
C SER A 61 -9.83 -7.08 8.25
N SER A 62 -10.76 -6.18 8.61
CA SER A 62 -11.67 -5.45 7.72
C SER A 62 -11.13 -4.12 7.19
N PHE A 63 -9.91 -3.72 7.59
CA PHE A 63 -9.30 -2.48 7.14
C PHE A 63 -8.80 -2.57 5.70
N ASP A 64 -9.26 -1.66 4.83
CA ASP A 64 -8.74 -1.52 3.47
C ASP A 64 -7.63 -0.46 3.41
N PHE A 65 -6.41 -0.88 3.09
CA PHE A 65 -5.24 -0.01 3.13
C PHE A 65 -5.22 1.06 2.04
N ARG A 66 -5.96 0.88 0.93
CA ARG A 66 -5.99 1.87 -0.15
C ARG A 66 -6.94 3.02 0.19
N THR A 67 -8.15 2.68 0.62
CA THR A 67 -9.19 3.66 0.94
C THR A 67 -8.96 4.27 2.32
N GLY A 68 -8.43 3.50 3.28
CA GLY A 68 -8.31 3.89 4.69
C GLY A 68 -9.62 3.80 5.46
N LYS A 69 -10.51 2.90 5.04
CA LYS A 69 -11.82 2.67 5.65
C LYS A 69 -11.93 1.22 6.12
N MET A 70 -12.74 1.01 7.15
CA MET A 70 -13.21 -0.33 7.52
C MET A 70 -14.29 -0.73 6.51
N MET A 71 -14.06 -1.81 5.78
CA MET A 71 -15.02 -2.34 4.82
C MET A 71 -15.74 -3.54 5.45
N PRO A 72 -17.08 -3.63 5.37
CA PRO A 72 -17.78 -4.81 5.85
C PRO A 72 -17.23 -6.04 5.12
N SER A 73 -16.84 -7.04 5.89
CA SER A 73 -16.25 -8.28 5.40
C SER A 73 -17.23 -8.99 4.46
N LYS A 74 -17.07 -8.78 3.15
CA LYS A 74 -17.54 -9.78 2.19
C LYS A 74 -16.72 -11.02 2.49
N LEU A 75 -17.36 -12.10 2.96
CA LEU A 75 -16.80 -13.44 3.18
C LEU A 75 -15.57 -13.68 2.29
N GLN A 76 -14.36 -13.45 2.82
CA GLN A 76 -13.13 -13.61 2.04
C GLN A 76 -12.84 -15.10 1.98
N LYS A 77 -13.33 -15.77 0.93
CA LYS A 77 -12.77 -17.05 0.49
C LYS A 77 -11.27 -16.85 0.32
N ASN A 78 -10.49 -17.65 1.04
CA ASN A 78 -9.05 -17.81 0.84
C ASN A 78 -8.73 -17.81 -0.67
N LYS A 79 -8.05 -16.77 -1.14
CA LYS A 79 -7.39 -16.77 -2.45
C LYS A 79 -5.98 -16.22 -2.30
N GLN A 80 -5.17 -16.90 -1.49
CA GLN A 80 -3.74 -16.89 -1.73
C GLN A 80 -3.47 -17.58 -3.08
N LYS A 81 -2.53 -16.99 -3.84
CA LYS A 81 -1.99 -17.41 -5.14
C LYS A 81 -2.95 -17.33 -6.33
N LEU A 82 -2.98 -16.16 -6.97
CA LEU A 82 -2.45 -16.06 -8.34
C LEU A 82 -1.67 -14.74 -8.43
N ARG A 83 -0.34 -14.86 -8.49
CA ARG A 83 0.50 -13.77 -8.99
C ARG A 83 0.03 -13.54 -10.43
N ASN A 84 -0.55 -12.38 -10.74
CA ASN A 84 -0.79 -11.96 -12.12
C ASN A 84 0.56 -11.66 -12.79
N ASP A 85 1.28 -12.72 -13.15
CA ASP A 85 2.42 -12.71 -14.07
C ASP A 85 2.02 -13.12 -15.49
N ALA A 86 0.72 -13.16 -15.80
CA ALA A 86 0.22 -13.35 -17.15
C ALA A 86 -0.51 -12.08 -17.59
N LEU A 87 -0.20 -11.60 -18.80
CA LEU A 87 -0.74 -10.42 -19.50
C LEU A 87 0.09 -9.12 -19.37
N ASN A 88 1.40 -9.19 -19.67
CA ASN A 88 2.05 -8.10 -20.41
C ASN A 88 3.06 -8.67 -21.43
N PRO A 89 2.71 -8.75 -22.72
CA PRO A 89 3.60 -9.30 -23.76
C PRO A 89 4.82 -8.43 -24.10
N ASN A 90 4.99 -7.23 -23.52
CA ASN A 90 6.03 -6.27 -23.92
C ASN A 90 7.21 -6.14 -22.95
N LYS A 91 7.66 -7.23 -22.30
CA LYS A 91 8.89 -7.19 -21.49
C LYS A 91 9.90 -8.25 -21.92
N VAL A 92 10.46 -8.08 -23.12
CA VAL A 92 11.73 -8.72 -23.50
C VAL A 92 12.87 -8.04 -22.74
N TRP A 93 13.43 -8.74 -21.76
CA TRP A 93 14.64 -8.31 -21.06
C TRP A 93 15.83 -8.45 -22.00
N ALA A 94 16.48 -7.33 -22.33
CA ALA A 94 17.75 -7.31 -23.04
C ALA A 94 18.76 -8.18 -22.29
N LYS A 95 19.13 -9.32 -22.89
CA LYS A 95 20.25 -10.13 -22.41
C LYS A 95 21.53 -9.47 -22.89
N ASN A 96 22.35 -9.05 -21.93
CA ASN A 96 23.73 -8.68 -22.16
C ASN A 96 24.45 -9.84 -22.87
N SER A 97 24.97 -9.53 -24.04
CA SER A 97 25.92 -10.36 -24.79
C SER A 97 27.25 -10.35 -24.05
N ILE A 98 27.65 -11.52 -23.56
CA ILE A 98 29.03 -11.86 -23.25
C ILE A 98 29.40 -13.00 -24.19
N TYR A 99 30.67 -13.00 -24.63
CA TYR A 99 31.31 -13.79 -25.71
C TYR A 99 31.28 -13.16 -27.10
N LEU A 100 32.24 -12.25 -27.35
CA LEU A 100 33.28 -12.43 -28.36
C LEU A 100 34.61 -11.96 -27.75
#